data_AF-A0A1S2NSX6-F1
#
_entry.id   AF-A0A1S2NSX6-F1
#
_cell.length_a   1.000
_cell.length_b   1.000
_cell.length_c   1.000
_cell.angle_alpha   90.00
_cell.angle_beta   90.00
_cell.angle_gamma   90.00
#
_symmetry.space_group_name_H-M   'P 1'
#
loop_
_entity.id
_entity.type
_entity.pdbx_description
1 polymer ?
#
loop_
_entity_poly.entity_id
_entity_poly.type
_entity_poly.pdbx_seq_one_letter_code
_entity_poly.pdbx_strand_id
1 'polypeptide(L)'
;MEIYHRRWQAETCYFSLKSTILDGRVLRSRSVPGLEQEIFALLTVYQALIRMAGDVTTARPGLPAERLSFVTLFQAAADQIIAAHGFRLEEPVSLIGAIGRAALDHLLPERHRCRVKARYRKSASKYGFKRGDHPRRAQAYTLRIQVIPDDGLDNGSTS
;
A
#
# COMPACT_ATOMS: atom_id res chain seq x y z
N MET A 1 -21.68 3.25 -10.25
CA MET A 1 -21.16 3.39 -8.87
C MET A 1 -19.79 2.75 -8.68
N GLU A 2 -19.44 1.70 -9.43
CA GLU A 2 -18.14 1.01 -9.35
C GLU A 2 -16.91 1.85 -9.76
N ILE A 3 -17.06 2.73 -10.78
CA ILE A 3 -15.97 3.61 -11.26
C ILE A 3 -15.55 4.63 -10.19
N TYR A 4 -16.49 5.15 -9.40
CA TYR A 4 -16.18 6.08 -8.31
C TYR A 4 -15.49 5.38 -7.14
N HIS A 5 -15.86 4.12 -6.85
CA HIS A 5 -15.23 3.29 -5.83
C HIS A 5 -13.77 2.92 -6.20
N ARG A 6 -13.52 2.52 -7.46
CA ARG A 6 -12.16 2.23 -7.97
C ARG A 6 -11.24 3.45 -7.90
N ARG A 7 -11.76 4.65 -8.15
CA ARG A 7 -10.98 5.90 -8.00
C ARG A 7 -10.58 6.15 -6.54
N TRP A 8 -11.48 5.92 -5.59
CA TRP A 8 -11.19 6.10 -4.16
C TRP A 8 -10.16 5.09 -3.64
N GLN A 9 -10.18 3.86 -4.15
CA GLN A 9 -9.16 2.85 -3.84
C GLN A 9 -7.77 3.28 -4.34
N ALA A 10 -7.69 3.86 -5.55
CA ALA A 10 -6.43 4.40 -6.07
C ALA A 10 -5.93 5.60 -5.23
N GLU A 11 -6.81 6.52 -4.85
CA GLU A 11 -6.47 7.65 -3.96
C GLU A 11 -5.98 7.18 -2.59
N THR A 12 -6.58 6.13 -2.03
CA THR A 12 -6.17 5.50 -0.76
C THR A 12 -4.81 4.81 -0.87
N CYS A 13 -4.52 4.17 -2.02
CA CYS A 13 -3.21 3.59 -2.32
C CYS A 13 -2.12 4.68 -2.37
N TYR A 14 -2.34 5.75 -3.15
CA TYR A 14 -1.39 6.86 -3.22
C TYR A 14 -1.17 7.55 -1.87
N PHE A 15 -2.22 7.69 -1.07
CA PHE A 15 -2.08 8.20 0.30
C PHE A 15 -1.20 7.28 1.13
N SER A 16 -1.48 5.98 1.16
CA SER A 16 -0.74 4.97 1.95
C SER A 16 0.72 4.86 1.54
N LEU A 17 1.01 4.89 0.24
CA LEU A 17 2.37 4.91 -0.28
C LEU A 17 3.15 6.13 0.21
N LYS A 18 2.57 7.33 0.07
CA LYS A 18 3.26 8.59 0.34
C LYS A 18 3.40 8.89 1.82
N SER A 19 2.35 8.64 2.61
CA SER A 19 2.30 9.02 4.02
C SER A 19 2.76 7.91 4.96
N THR A 20 2.48 6.64 4.65
CA THR A 20 2.77 5.52 5.54
C THR A 20 4.08 4.83 5.17
N ILE A 21 4.20 4.33 3.94
CA ILE A 21 5.39 3.54 3.54
C ILE A 21 6.62 4.45 3.37
N LEU A 22 6.44 5.55 2.64
CA LEU A 22 7.51 6.53 2.45
C LEU A 22 7.72 7.43 3.67
N ASP A 23 6.73 7.55 4.57
CA ASP A 23 6.82 8.41 5.76
C ASP A 23 7.26 9.84 5.39
N GLY A 24 6.69 10.38 4.30
CA GLY A 24 7.02 11.70 3.77
C GLY A 24 8.37 11.82 3.05
N ARG A 25 9.16 10.74 2.94
CA ARG A 25 10.41 10.72 2.17
C ARG A 25 10.16 10.74 0.66
N VAL A 26 11.14 11.28 -0.07
CA VAL A 26 11.15 11.29 -1.53
C VAL A 26 11.91 10.06 -2.05
N LEU A 27 11.58 9.62 -3.26
CA LEU A 27 12.34 8.60 -3.99
C LEU A 27 13.82 9.00 -4.09
N ARG A 28 14.72 8.01 -3.99
CA ARG A 28 16.16 8.24 -3.84
C ARG A 28 16.88 8.24 -5.18
N SER A 29 16.41 7.44 -6.13
CA SER A 29 17.00 7.30 -7.45
C SER A 29 16.97 8.61 -8.21
N ARG A 30 18.09 8.90 -8.88
CA ARG A 30 18.25 10.02 -9.82
C ARG A 30 18.24 9.56 -11.28
N SER A 31 17.92 8.28 -11.53
CA SER A 31 17.76 7.71 -12.86
C SER A 31 16.34 7.21 -13.05
N VAL A 32 15.85 7.28 -14.29
CA VAL A 32 14.52 6.78 -14.67
C VAL A 32 14.36 5.29 -14.32
N PRO A 33 15.29 4.38 -14.69
CA PRO A 33 15.14 2.97 -14.34
C PRO A 33 15.09 2.72 -12.82
N GLY A 34 15.88 3.44 -12.03
CA GLY A 34 15.84 3.30 -10.58
C GLY A 34 14.56 3.87 -9.96
N LEU A 35 13.96 4.90 -10.55
CA LEU A 35 12.66 5.42 -10.11
C LEU A 35 11.54 4.42 -10.40
N GLU A 36 11.54 3.78 -11.56
CA GLU A 36 10.62 2.69 -11.87
C GLU A 36 10.74 1.56 -10.85
N GLN A 37 11.98 1.12 -10.58
CA GLN A 37 12.25 0.06 -9.61
C GLN A 37 11.72 0.43 -8.20
N GLU A 38 11.98 1.64 -7.73
CA GLU A 38 11.47 2.09 -6.43
C GLU A 38 9.93 2.12 -6.39
N ILE A 39 9.28 2.62 -7.44
CA ILE A 39 7.82 2.66 -7.54
C ILE A 39 7.24 1.24 -7.54
N PHE A 40 7.79 0.34 -8.35
CA PHE A 40 7.33 -1.05 -8.40
C PHE A 40 7.56 -1.77 -7.08
N ALA A 41 8.71 -1.58 -6.42
CA ALA A 41 8.97 -2.16 -5.10
C ALA A 41 7.92 -1.69 -4.06
N LEU A 42 7.60 -0.40 -4.04
CA LEU A 42 6.58 0.16 -3.16
C LEU A 42 5.18 -0.41 -3.45
N LEU A 43 4.82 -0.53 -4.73
CA LEU A 43 3.55 -1.12 -5.15
C LEU A 43 3.47 -2.60 -4.77
N THR A 44 4.55 -3.36 -4.94
CA THR A 44 4.60 -4.78 -4.55
C THR A 44 4.41 -4.93 -3.05
N VAL A 45 5.07 -4.11 -2.22
CA VAL A 45 4.87 -4.13 -0.76
C VAL A 45 3.43 -3.81 -0.40
N TYR A 46 2.85 -2.76 -1.00
CA TYR A 46 1.45 -2.42 -0.79
C TYR A 46 0.51 -3.60 -1.14
N GLN A 47 0.68 -4.20 -2.32
CA GLN A 47 -0.16 -5.30 -2.77
C GLN A 47 -0.01 -6.56 -1.90
N ALA A 48 1.19 -6.87 -1.42
CA ALA A 48 1.43 -7.97 -0.50
C ALA A 48 0.64 -7.78 0.81
N LEU A 49 0.62 -6.56 1.36
CA LEU A 49 -0.15 -6.26 2.58
C LEU A 49 -1.67 -6.31 2.34
N ILE A 50 -2.15 -5.84 1.19
CA ILE A 50 -3.57 -5.94 0.83
C ILE A 50 -4.00 -7.40 0.66
N ARG A 51 -3.16 -8.23 0.02
CA ARG A 51 -3.43 -9.66 -0.12
C ARG A 51 -3.51 -10.35 1.24
N MET A 52 -2.56 -10.05 2.14
CA MET A 52 -2.57 -10.55 3.50
C MET A 52 -3.81 -10.11 4.30
N ALA A 53 -4.26 -8.86 4.12
CA ALA A 53 -5.52 -8.42 4.70
C ALA A 53 -6.71 -9.25 4.18
N GLY A 54 -6.72 -9.55 2.88
CA GLY A 54 -7.67 -10.47 2.25
C GLY A 54 -7.63 -11.87 2.87
N ASP A 55 -6.45 -12.44 3.05
CA ASP A 55 -6.24 -13.76 3.66
C ASP A 55 -6.80 -13.79 5.10
N VAL A 56 -6.58 -12.73 5.89
CA VAL A 56 -7.12 -12.59 7.25
C VAL A 56 -8.65 -12.53 7.24
N THR A 57 -9.26 -11.80 6.30
CA THR A 57 -10.73 -11.75 6.18
C THR A 57 -11.33 -13.06 5.71
N THR A 58 -10.65 -13.78 4.82
CA THR A 58 -11.06 -15.12 4.37
C THR A 58 -11.00 -16.13 5.53
N ALA A 59 -9.95 -16.05 6.36
CA ALA A 59 -9.80 -16.92 7.52
C ALA A 59 -10.74 -16.59 8.69
N ARG A 60 -11.33 -15.38 8.72
CA ARG A 60 -12.30 -14.94 9.74
C ARG A 60 -13.58 -14.41 9.10
N PRO A 61 -14.54 -15.30 8.77
CA PRO A 61 -15.83 -14.91 8.22
C PRO A 61 -16.55 -13.90 9.12
N GLY A 62 -17.05 -12.81 8.55
CA GLY A 62 -17.75 -11.75 9.27
C GLY A 62 -16.86 -10.61 9.78
N LEU A 63 -15.53 -10.67 9.60
CA LEU A 63 -14.63 -9.53 9.82
C LEU A 63 -14.61 -8.62 8.59
N PRO A 64 -15.14 -7.38 8.65
CA PRO A 64 -15.03 -6.44 7.53
C PRO A 64 -13.58 -5.98 7.35
N ALA A 65 -13.11 -5.96 6.09
CA ALA A 65 -11.74 -5.53 5.74
C ALA A 65 -11.40 -4.12 6.22
N GLU A 66 -12.40 -3.23 6.34
CA GLU A 66 -12.26 -1.86 6.85
C GLU A 66 -11.78 -1.79 8.30
N ARG A 67 -11.91 -2.90 9.07
CA ARG A 67 -11.39 -2.98 10.44
C ARG A 67 -9.90 -3.29 10.50
N LEU A 68 -9.29 -3.74 9.41
CA LEU A 68 -7.86 -4.01 9.34
C LEU A 68 -7.11 -2.70 9.09
N SER A 69 -6.23 -2.35 10.02
CA SER A 69 -5.37 -1.18 9.90
C SER A 69 -4.19 -1.48 8.97
N PHE A 70 -4.11 -0.78 7.85
CA PHE A 70 -2.95 -0.84 6.94
C PHE A 70 -1.64 -0.51 7.67
N VAL A 71 -1.67 0.47 8.58
CA VAL A 71 -0.49 0.88 9.35
C VAL A 71 0.00 -0.26 10.24
N THR A 72 -0.92 -0.97 10.90
CA THR A 72 -0.59 -2.12 11.74
C THR A 72 0.02 -3.25 10.92
N LEU A 73 -0.58 -3.57 9.76
CA LEU A 73 -0.05 -4.58 8.84
C LEU A 73 1.37 -4.23 8.39
N PHE A 74 1.61 -2.97 8.00
CA PHE A 74 2.93 -2.50 7.57
C PHE A 74 3.97 -2.54 8.68
N GLN A 75 3.63 -2.04 9.88
CA GLN A 75 4.55 -2.05 11.03
C GLN A 75 4.89 -3.47 11.46
N ALA A 76 3.88 -4.34 11.59
CA ALA A 76 4.12 -5.74 11.93
C ALA A 76 4.96 -6.46 10.87
N ALA A 77 4.77 -6.18 9.58
CA ALA A 77 5.62 -6.72 8.53
C ALA A 77 7.07 -6.21 8.62
N ALA A 78 7.27 -4.92 8.90
CA ALA A 78 8.60 -4.37 9.13
C ALA A 78 9.27 -5.00 10.35
N ASP A 79 8.54 -5.20 11.45
CA ASP A 79 9.04 -5.83 12.67
C ASP A 79 9.46 -7.29 12.41
N GLN A 80 8.69 -8.05 11.61
CA GLN A 80 9.08 -9.42 11.24
C GLN A 80 10.40 -9.47 10.47
N ILE A 81 10.65 -8.49 9.59
CA ILE A 81 11.89 -8.38 8.83
C ILE A 81 13.04 -7.96 9.75
N ILE A 82 12.83 -6.94 10.58
CA ILE A 82 13.85 -6.39 11.49
C ILE A 82 14.27 -7.43 12.54
N ALA A 83 13.30 -8.14 13.13
CA ALA A 83 13.55 -9.18 14.12
C ALA A 83 14.00 -10.51 13.49
N ALA A 84 14.08 -10.60 12.16
CA ALA A 84 14.39 -11.80 11.40
C ALA A 84 13.50 -13.01 11.74
N HIS A 85 12.27 -12.77 12.22
CA HIS A 85 11.36 -13.83 12.69
C HIS A 85 10.72 -14.64 11.56
N GLY A 86 10.66 -14.10 10.34
CA GLY A 86 10.03 -14.74 9.18
C GLY A 86 10.92 -15.72 8.38
N PHE A 87 12.20 -15.86 8.72
CA PHE A 87 13.15 -16.69 7.94
C PHE A 87 13.29 -18.13 8.44
N ARG A 88 12.54 -18.52 9.48
CA ARG A 88 12.59 -19.87 10.02
C ARG A 88 11.72 -20.80 9.16
N LEU A 89 12.35 -21.43 8.17
CA LEU A 89 11.74 -22.36 7.20
C LEU A 89 11.19 -23.68 7.80
N GLU A 90 11.34 -23.89 9.11
CA GLU A 90 11.00 -25.15 9.79
C GLU A 90 9.55 -25.22 10.29
N GLU A 91 8.84 -24.08 10.38
CA GLU A 91 7.47 -24.03 10.89
C GLU A 91 6.43 -23.93 9.77
N PRO A 92 5.27 -24.60 9.90
CA PRO A 92 4.19 -24.48 8.93
C PRO A 92 3.73 -23.02 8.86
N VAL A 93 3.83 -22.43 7.66
CA VAL A 93 3.40 -21.05 7.41
C VAL A 93 1.88 -20.98 7.54
N SER A 94 1.41 -20.45 8.67
CA SER A 94 0.00 -20.12 8.86
C SER A 94 -0.41 -19.03 7.87
N LEU A 95 -1.56 -19.19 7.22
CA LEU A 95 -2.16 -18.19 6.33
C LEU A 95 -2.31 -16.81 6.99
N ILE A 96 -2.58 -16.77 8.30
CA ILE A 96 -2.68 -15.54 9.09
C ILE A 96 -1.27 -15.06 9.51
N GLY A 97 -0.35 -15.99 9.79
CA GLY A 97 1.02 -15.67 10.17
C GLY A 97 1.12 -14.77 11.42
N ALA A 98 2.29 -14.19 11.66
CA ALA A 98 2.50 -13.24 12.75
C ALA A 98 1.88 -11.86 12.45
N ILE A 99 1.92 -11.43 11.18
CA ILE A 99 1.45 -10.11 10.74
C ILE A 99 -0.08 -10.04 10.80
N GLY A 100 -0.79 -11.08 10.35
CA GLY A 100 -2.24 -11.14 10.45
C GLY A 100 -2.72 -11.24 11.91
N ARG A 101 -1.99 -11.93 12.79
CA ARG A 101 -2.27 -11.94 14.24
C ARG A 101 -2.18 -10.54 14.83
N ALA A 102 -1.10 -9.81 14.56
CA ALA A 102 -0.96 -8.42 15.00
C ALA A 102 -2.08 -7.51 14.47
N ALA A 103 -2.55 -7.73 13.23
CA ALA A 103 -3.69 -6.99 12.69
C ALA A 103 -5.01 -7.30 13.42
N LEU A 104 -5.21 -8.55 13.83
CA LEU A 104 -6.39 -8.99 14.59
C LEU A 104 -6.37 -8.49 16.05
N ASP A 105 -5.19 -8.32 16.64
CA ASP A 105 -5.04 -7.77 17.99
C ASP A 105 -5.27 -6.25 18.04
N HIS A 106 -5.14 -5.57 16.90
CA HIS A 106 -5.28 -4.12 16.77
C HIS A 106 -6.36 -3.70 15.77
N LEU A 107 -7.52 -4.37 15.81
CA LEU A 107 -8.65 -4.00 14.95
C LEU A 107 -9.12 -2.58 15.20
N LEU A 108 -9.45 -1.88 14.11
CA LEU A 108 -10.08 -0.58 14.17
C LEU A 108 -11.50 -0.70 14.79
N PRO A 109 -11.99 0.36 15.48
CA PRO A 109 -13.33 0.37 16.04
C PRO A 109 -14.40 0.11 14.97
N GLU A 110 -15.42 -0.67 15.31
CA GLU A 110 -16.53 -1.01 14.40
C GLU A 110 -17.31 0.21 13.92
N ARG A 111 -17.36 1.26 14.74
CA ARG A 111 -18.02 2.52 14.40
C ARG A 111 -16.98 3.48 13.85
N HIS A 112 -17.14 3.87 12.58
CA HIS A 112 -16.43 5.01 12.03
C HIS A 112 -16.59 6.19 12.99
N ARG A 113 -15.46 6.74 13.44
CA ARG A 113 -15.47 7.91 14.34
C ARG A 113 -16.30 9.00 13.67
N CYS A 114 -17.43 9.34 14.29
CA CYS A 114 -18.23 10.47 13.84
C CYS A 114 -17.32 11.70 13.91
N ARG A 115 -17.13 12.34 12.77
CA ARG A 115 -16.14 13.39 12.62
C ARG A 115 -16.63 14.63 13.37
N VAL A 116 -16.12 14.83 14.60
CA VAL A 116 -16.54 15.93 15.49
C VAL A 116 -16.20 17.32 14.94
N LYS A 117 -15.30 17.42 13.95
CA LYS A 117 -14.90 18.70 13.33
C LYS A 117 -15.28 18.76 11.86
N ALA A 118 -15.87 19.89 11.46
CA ALA A 118 -16.16 20.20 10.06
C ALA A 118 -14.90 20.09 9.18
N ARG A 119 -15.08 19.72 7.91
CA ARG A 119 -13.99 19.79 6.92
C ARG A 119 -13.56 21.24 6.76
N TYR A 120 -12.49 21.62 7.43
CA TYR A 120 -11.81 22.87 7.15
C TYR A 120 -10.96 22.69 5.89
N ARG A 121 -11.24 23.50 4.86
CA ARG A 121 -10.34 23.61 3.71
C ARG A 121 -9.06 24.24 4.21
N LYS A 122 -7.94 23.50 4.21
CA LYS A 122 -6.63 24.11 4.45
C LYS A 122 -6.45 25.25 3.45
N SER A 123 -6.48 26.49 3.95
CA SER A 123 -5.98 27.65 3.21
C SER A 123 -4.50 27.41 2.90
N ALA A 124 -4.05 27.89 1.74
CA ALA A 124 -2.76 27.72 1.07
C ALA A 124 -1.69 26.88 1.79
N SER A 125 -1.13 25.90 1.08
CA SER A 125 0.06 25.13 1.46
C SER A 125 1.07 25.96 2.27
N LYS A 126 1.59 25.41 3.39
CA LYS A 126 2.68 26.01 4.19
C LYS A 126 3.86 26.43 3.31
N TYR A 127 4.05 25.72 2.20
CA TYR A 127 5.01 26.05 1.16
C TYR A 127 4.35 27.01 0.17
N GLY A 128 4.87 28.24 0.10
CA GLY A 128 4.49 29.20 -0.93
C GLY A 128 4.79 28.62 -2.31
N PHE A 129 3.87 28.84 -3.26
CA PHE A 129 4.05 28.39 -4.64
C PHE A 129 5.17 29.20 -5.29
N LYS A 130 6.38 28.62 -5.34
CA LYS A 130 7.53 29.25 -6.00
C LYS A 130 7.43 29.05 -7.52
N ARG A 131 6.87 30.04 -8.23
CA ARG A 131 6.92 30.08 -9.69
C ARG A 131 8.37 30.18 -10.15
N GLY A 132 8.80 29.29 -11.06
CA GLY A 132 10.09 29.38 -11.74
C GLY A 132 11.29 28.78 -10.98
N ASP A 133 11.12 28.33 -9.74
CA ASP A 133 12.16 27.70 -8.91
C ASP A 133 12.11 26.16 -8.98
N HIS A 134 11.55 25.64 -10.08
CA HIS A 134 11.55 24.20 -10.37
C HIS A 134 12.84 23.87 -11.13
N PRO A 135 13.54 22.76 -10.81
CA PRO A 135 14.69 22.35 -11.58
C PRO A 135 14.31 22.24 -13.06
N ARG A 136 14.94 23.07 -13.91
CA ARG A 136 14.64 23.22 -15.36
C ARG A 136 14.76 21.93 -16.17
N ARG A 137 15.33 20.87 -15.59
CA ARG A 137 15.56 19.60 -16.27
C ARG A 137 14.40 18.65 -16.01
N ALA A 138 13.31 18.85 -16.74
CA ALA A 138 12.27 17.84 -16.88
C ALA A 138 12.71 16.83 -17.94
N GLN A 139 12.57 15.54 -17.67
CA GLN A 139 12.75 14.48 -18.66
C GLN A 139 11.37 13.97 -19.05
N ALA A 140 11.08 13.94 -20.35
CA ALA A 140 9.90 13.26 -20.86
C ALA A 140 10.10 11.75 -20.67
N TYR A 141 9.11 11.09 -20.09
CA TYR A 141 9.13 9.65 -19.84
C TYR A 141 7.77 9.04 -20.11
N THR A 142 7.77 7.85 -20.71
CA THR A 142 6.56 7.09 -21.05
C THR A 142 6.56 5.81 -20.21
N LEU A 143 5.67 5.75 -19.23
CA LEU A 143 5.44 4.54 -18.45
C LEU A 143 4.48 3.63 -19.23
N ARG A 144 4.93 2.44 -19.62
CA ARG A 144 4.06 1.42 -20.24
C ARG A 144 3.62 0.43 -19.17
N ILE A 145 2.37 0.52 -18.74
CA ILE A 145 1.75 -0.45 -17.84
C ILE A 145 0.95 -1.43 -18.70
N GLN A 146 1.25 -2.72 -18.58
CA GLN A 146 0.40 -3.79 -19.10
C GLN A 146 -0.31 -4.43 -17.92
N VAL A 147 -1.65 -4.39 -17.93
CA VAL A 147 -2.47 -5.12 -16.96
C VAL A 147 -2.77 -6.47 -17.58
N ILE A 148 -2.23 -7.53 -16.99
CA ILE A 148 -2.53 -8.90 -17.41
C ILE A 148 -3.78 -9.33 -16.63
N PRO A 149 -4.91 -9.61 -17.30
CA PRO A 149 -6.08 -10.19 -16.64
C PRO A 149 -5.76 -11.59 -16.12
N ASP A 150 -6.42 -12.00 -15.03
CA ASP A 150 -6.18 -13.26 -14.30
C ASP A 150 -6.18 -14.49 -15.23
N ASP A 151 -7.04 -14.48 -16.26
CA ASP A 151 -7.19 -15.53 -17.27
C ASP A 151 -5.93 -15.75 -18.16
N GLY A 152 -4.94 -14.86 -18.07
CA GLY A 152 -3.73 -14.88 -18.90
C GLY A 152 -2.53 -15.62 -18.28
N LEU A 153 -2.58 -15.98 -16.99
CA LEU A 153 -1.46 -16.64 -16.30
C LEU A 153 -1.46 -18.18 -16.43
N ASP A 154 -2.60 -18.78 -16.79
CA ASP A 154 -2.74 -20.24 -16.94
C ASP A 154 -2.43 -20.77 -18.35
N ASN A 155 -2.25 -19.88 -19.35
CA ASN A 155 -1.90 -20.29 -20.72
C ASN A 155 -0.38 -20.36 -20.93
N GLY A 156 0.30 -21.06 -20.02
CA GLY A 156 1.70 -21.45 -20.15
C GLY A 156 1.82 -22.83 -20.82
N SER A 157 1.97 -22.84 -22.14
CA SER A 157 2.72 -23.82 -22.93
C SER A 157 2.70 -25.30 -22.48
N THR A 158 1.88 -26.12 -23.13
CA THR A 158 2.28 -27.51 -23.43
C THR A 158 2.52 -27.60 -24.94
N SER A 159 3.79 -27.78 -25.29
CA SER A 159 4.38 -28.29 -26.55
C SER A 159 3.87 -27.79 -27.89
#